data_AF-A0A8J7BC16-F1
#
_entry.id   AF-A0A8J7BC16-F1
#
_cell.length_a   1.000
_cell.length_b   1.000
_cell.length_c   1.000
_cell.angle_alpha   90.00
_cell.angle_beta   90.00
_cell.angle_gamma   90.00
#
_symmetry.space_group_name_H-M   'P 1'
#
loop_
_entity.id
_entity.type
_entity.pdbx_description
1 polymer ?
#
loop_
_entity_poly.entity_id
_entity_poly.type
_entity_poly.pdbx_seq_one_letter_code
_entity_poly.pdbx_strand_id
1 'polypeptide(L)'
;MYLLSVVSCLPQQESSDRYNSLNLRIMKRFAIFGLFLSLAAGCTPLQPAPLPAPYPDTGSPSPTPTITQPTSSPSSTQEKNTFQSDRFGFRFQYPEGFTPDNRSENKPPEAKEALLGRLEVWDSEDYQAIASGTWKGGEYPASVTISVFDNAQKRPLAAWKEANLSRGKDKNITVAGRDALAYASTGLYEADNVLFSSPDGRYVIHIHGAYINPEDPMRQAYQKVVSSFEFQ
;
A
#
# COMPACT_ATOMS: atom_id res chain seq x y z
N MET A 1 32.40 -2.16 68.45
CA MET A 1 30.98 -2.47 68.16
C MET A 1 30.28 -1.13 67.94
N TYR A 2 30.23 -0.67 66.69
CA TYR A 2 29.58 0.58 66.27
C TYR A 2 28.63 0.22 65.14
N LEU A 3 27.33 0.49 65.34
CA LEU A 3 26.28 0.31 64.34
C LEU A 3 26.18 1.60 63.52
N LEU A 4 26.61 1.54 62.25
CA LEU A 4 26.35 2.58 61.25
C LEU A 4 25.03 2.26 60.56
N SER A 5 24.04 3.13 60.77
CA SER A 5 22.74 3.09 60.10
C SER A 5 22.86 3.88 58.79
N VAL A 6 22.65 3.22 57.65
CA VAL A 6 22.66 3.85 56.32
C VAL A 6 21.20 4.03 55.88
N VAL A 7 20.76 5.28 55.81
CA VAL A 7 19.45 5.67 55.27
C VAL A 7 19.59 5.81 53.76
N SER A 8 18.97 4.91 53.00
CA SER A 8 18.88 4.98 51.54
C SER A 8 17.60 5.70 51.11
N CYS A 9 17.73 6.90 50.54
CA CYS A 9 16.67 7.57 49.79
C CYS A 9 16.55 6.93 48.41
N LEU A 10 15.43 6.27 48.13
CA LEU A 10 15.03 5.84 46.79
C LEU A 10 14.26 6.98 46.10
N PRO A 11 14.48 7.25 44.80
CA PRO A 11 13.70 8.22 44.05
C PRO A 11 12.28 7.72 43.78
N GLN A 12 11.35 8.63 43.96
CA GLN A 12 9.90 8.48 43.80
C GLN A 12 9.56 8.37 42.30
N GLN A 13 9.11 7.19 41.89
CA GLN A 13 8.69 6.88 40.52
C GLN A 13 7.29 7.47 40.30
N GLU A 14 7.19 8.56 39.53
CA GLU A 14 5.91 9.12 39.08
C GLU A 14 5.23 8.18 38.08
N SER A 15 4.15 7.53 38.51
CA SER A 15 3.23 6.79 37.66
C SER A 15 2.33 7.77 36.89
N SER A 16 2.58 7.95 35.59
CA SER A 16 1.65 8.65 34.69
C SER A 16 0.56 7.68 34.20
N ASP A 17 -0.31 7.27 35.12
CA ASP A 17 -1.56 6.57 34.82
C ASP A 17 -2.72 7.57 34.78
N ARG A 18 -2.86 8.33 33.69
CA ARG A 18 -4.12 9.03 33.36
C ARG A 18 -4.26 9.24 31.86
N TYR A 19 -4.92 8.33 31.15
CA TYR A 19 -5.98 8.73 30.22
C TYR A 19 -7.13 7.72 30.26
N ASN A 20 -8.21 8.23 30.84
CA ASN A 20 -9.56 7.74 31.00
C ASN A 20 -10.07 6.66 30.02
N SER A 21 -10.54 5.59 30.65
CA SER A 21 -11.76 4.86 30.34
C SER A 21 -12.92 5.75 29.88
N LEU A 22 -13.61 5.36 28.80
CA LEU A 22 -15.07 5.17 28.74
C LEU A 22 -15.48 4.76 27.31
N ASN A 23 -15.84 3.50 27.08
CA ASN A 23 -17.23 3.20 26.73
C ASN A 23 -17.52 1.71 26.80
N LEU A 24 -18.58 1.47 27.55
CA LEU A 24 -19.07 0.22 28.10
C LEU A 24 -20.00 -0.46 27.09
N ARG A 25 -20.00 -1.79 27.13
CA ARG A 25 -20.89 -2.69 26.39
C ARG A 25 -22.38 -2.43 26.68
N ILE A 26 -23.22 -2.96 25.77
CA ILE A 26 -24.61 -3.47 25.94
C ILE A 26 -25.72 -2.58 25.35
N MET A 27 -26.41 -3.12 24.32
CA MET A 27 -27.87 -3.14 24.13
C MET A 27 -28.16 -3.92 22.83
N LYS A 28 -28.55 -5.20 22.84
CA LYS A 28 -29.89 -5.78 23.10
C LYS A 28 -31.07 -4.97 22.53
N ARG A 29 -31.54 -5.44 21.36
CA ARG A 29 -32.92 -5.52 20.84
C ARG A 29 -33.96 -4.54 21.41
N PHE A 30 -34.46 -3.66 20.55
CA PHE A 30 -35.86 -3.24 20.55
C PHE A 30 -36.35 -3.08 19.11
N ALA A 31 -37.42 -3.80 18.77
CA ALA A 31 -38.24 -3.56 17.62
C ALA A 31 -39.20 -2.41 17.94
N ILE A 32 -39.27 -1.38 17.10
CA ILE A 32 -40.40 -0.45 17.05
C ILE A 32 -40.74 -0.14 15.58
N PHE A 33 -41.98 -0.46 15.25
CA PHE A 33 -42.74 -0.07 14.08
C PHE A 33 -42.72 1.47 13.91
N GLY A 34 -42.25 1.95 12.76
CA GLY A 34 -42.27 3.38 12.40
C GLY A 34 -42.82 3.56 11.00
N LEU A 35 -44.13 3.79 10.94
CA LEU A 35 -44.91 4.22 9.78
C LEU A 35 -44.33 5.54 9.23
N PHE A 36 -43.74 5.53 8.04
CA PHE A 36 -43.36 6.76 7.34
C PHE A 36 -44.16 6.93 6.04
N LEU A 37 -44.75 8.12 5.99
CA LEU A 37 -45.71 8.65 5.04
C LEU A 37 -45.03 8.94 3.69
N SER A 38 -45.57 8.38 2.61
CA SER A 38 -45.10 8.56 1.24
C SER A 38 -45.42 9.97 0.72
N LEU A 39 -44.41 10.84 0.62
CA LEU A 39 -44.48 12.05 -0.20
C LEU A 39 -44.04 11.71 -1.62
N ALA A 40 -45.01 11.54 -2.52
CA ALA A 40 -44.78 11.41 -3.95
C ALA A 40 -44.44 12.80 -4.53
N ALA A 41 -43.15 13.12 -4.63
CA ALA A 41 -42.68 14.19 -5.51
C ALA A 41 -42.62 13.65 -6.94
N GLY A 42 -43.45 14.20 -7.83
CA GLY A 42 -43.45 13.85 -9.24
C GLY A 42 -42.15 14.29 -9.91
N CYS A 43 -41.31 13.33 -10.30
CA CYS A 43 -40.22 13.54 -11.24
C CYS A 43 -40.77 13.49 -12.66
N THR A 44 -40.77 14.64 -13.34
CA THR A 44 -40.95 14.72 -14.80
C THR A 44 -39.80 13.98 -15.48
N PRO A 45 -40.06 13.02 -16.39
CA PRO A 45 -39.00 12.35 -17.11
C PRO A 45 -38.31 13.34 -18.07
N LEU A 46 -37.01 13.55 -17.86
CA LEU A 46 -36.15 14.24 -18.82
C LEU A 46 -36.12 13.43 -20.12
N GLN A 47 -36.68 14.03 -21.16
CA GLN A 47 -36.70 13.47 -22.50
C GLN A 47 -35.26 13.40 -23.06
N PRO A 48 -34.78 12.22 -23.51
CA PRO A 48 -33.43 12.09 -24.07
C PRO A 48 -33.27 12.97 -25.30
N ALA A 49 -32.13 13.68 -25.38
CA ALA A 49 -31.74 14.38 -26.59
C ALA A 49 -31.59 13.38 -27.77
N PRO A 50 -31.98 13.77 -29.00
CA PRO A 50 -31.80 12.93 -30.18
C PRO A 50 -30.32 12.58 -30.37
N LEU A 51 -30.04 11.30 -30.64
CA LEU A 51 -28.69 10.84 -30.97
C LEU A 51 -28.24 11.45 -32.31
N PRO A 52 -26.97 11.90 -32.42
CA PRO A 52 -26.40 12.31 -33.69
C PRO A 52 -26.33 11.13 -34.67
N ALA A 53 -26.54 11.42 -35.95
CA ALA A 53 -26.53 10.44 -37.02
C ALA A 53 -25.18 9.71 -37.14
N PRO A 54 -25.17 8.43 -37.56
CA PRO A 54 -23.95 7.66 -37.79
C PRO A 54 -23.11 8.30 -38.91
N TYR A 55 -21.83 8.51 -38.62
CA TYR A 55 -20.85 8.94 -39.63
C TYR A 55 -20.57 7.80 -40.62
N PRO A 56 -20.42 8.10 -41.92
CA PRO A 56 -20.04 7.10 -42.92
C PRO A 56 -18.61 6.62 -42.67
N ASP A 57 -18.48 5.29 -42.58
CA ASP A 57 -17.24 4.56 -42.34
C ASP A 57 -16.37 4.57 -43.63
N THR A 58 -15.43 5.51 -43.73
CA THR A 58 -14.42 5.49 -44.79
C THR A 58 -13.30 4.54 -44.40
N GLY A 59 -13.51 3.26 -44.72
CA GLY A 59 -12.50 2.21 -44.60
C GLY A 59 -11.23 2.56 -45.38
N SER A 60 -10.12 2.69 -44.67
CA SER A 60 -8.78 2.81 -45.22
C SER A 60 -7.95 1.60 -44.75
N PRO A 61 -7.51 0.71 -45.65
CA PRO A 61 -6.69 -0.44 -45.27
C PRO A 61 -5.28 0.04 -44.89
N SER A 62 -4.94 -0.10 -43.61
CA SER A 62 -3.60 0.20 -43.09
C SER A 62 -2.65 -0.97 -43.38
N PRO A 63 -1.45 -0.72 -43.95
CA PRO A 63 -0.49 -1.78 -44.27
C PRO A 63 0.15 -2.37 -43.02
N THR A 64 0.16 -3.70 -42.94
CA THR A 64 0.79 -4.49 -41.88
C THR A 64 2.31 -4.28 -41.87
N PRO A 65 2.92 -3.76 -40.79
CA PRO A 65 4.37 -3.76 -40.65
C PRO A 65 4.87 -5.15 -40.21
N THR A 66 5.78 -5.73 -41.02
CA THR A 66 6.58 -6.91 -40.65
C THR A 66 7.57 -6.51 -39.56
N ILE A 67 7.37 -7.03 -38.34
CA ILE A 67 8.25 -6.80 -37.19
C ILE A 67 9.40 -7.82 -37.22
N THR A 68 10.59 -7.33 -37.56
CA THR A 68 11.86 -8.06 -37.36
C THR A 68 12.18 -8.06 -35.87
N GLN A 69 12.13 -9.22 -35.24
CA GLN A 69 12.35 -9.42 -33.81
C GLN A 69 13.86 -9.28 -33.49
N PRO A 70 14.29 -8.29 -32.70
CA PRO A 70 15.70 -8.19 -32.29
C PRO A 70 16.02 -9.27 -31.26
N THR A 71 16.99 -10.11 -31.61
CA THR A 71 17.64 -11.08 -30.73
C THR A 71 18.34 -10.34 -29.58
N SER A 72 17.76 -10.37 -28.39
CA SER A 72 18.34 -9.82 -27.16
C SER A 72 19.35 -10.81 -26.55
N SER A 73 20.63 -10.45 -26.62
CA SER A 73 21.70 -11.08 -25.86
C SER A 73 21.50 -10.86 -24.35
N PRO A 74 21.64 -11.89 -23.49
CA PRO A 74 21.54 -11.72 -22.05
C PRO A 74 22.79 -11.01 -21.51
N SER A 75 22.71 -9.70 -21.30
CA SER A 75 23.67 -8.99 -20.47
C SER A 75 23.49 -9.46 -19.03
N SER A 76 24.41 -10.30 -18.56
CA SER A 76 24.55 -10.70 -17.16
C SER A 76 25.09 -9.53 -16.33
N THR A 77 24.25 -8.52 -16.10
CA THR A 77 24.53 -7.46 -15.15
C THR A 77 24.26 -8.01 -13.74
N GLN A 78 25.30 -8.07 -12.91
CA GLN A 78 25.26 -8.59 -11.54
C GLN A 78 24.06 -8.05 -10.74
N GLU A 79 23.16 -8.96 -10.33
CA GLU A 79 21.98 -8.74 -9.48
C GLU A 79 22.37 -8.39 -8.03
N LYS A 80 23.11 -7.29 -7.81
CA LYS A 80 23.71 -7.03 -6.49
C LYS A 80 22.74 -6.65 -5.38
N ASN A 81 21.52 -6.24 -5.71
CA ASN A 81 20.58 -5.67 -4.73
C ASN A 81 19.24 -6.40 -4.77
N THR A 82 19.14 -7.51 -4.04
CA THR A 82 17.92 -8.29 -3.87
C THR A 82 17.53 -8.31 -2.40
N PHE A 83 16.27 -8.01 -2.11
CA PHE A 83 15.66 -8.23 -0.80
C PHE A 83 14.82 -9.51 -0.84
N GLN A 84 14.83 -10.27 0.25
CA GLN A 84 14.04 -11.48 0.41
C GLN A 84 13.29 -11.46 1.75
N SER A 85 11.98 -11.68 1.69
CA SER A 85 11.14 -11.94 2.84
C SER A 85 10.90 -13.44 2.98
N ASP A 86 11.61 -14.08 3.92
CA ASP A 86 11.35 -15.49 4.26
C ASP A 86 9.97 -15.65 4.90
N ARG A 87 9.51 -14.64 5.64
CA ARG A 87 8.21 -14.67 6.34
C ARG A 87 7.04 -14.73 5.36
N PHE A 88 7.09 -13.93 4.29
CA PHE A 88 5.99 -13.77 3.34
C PHE A 88 6.24 -14.47 2.00
N GLY A 89 7.39 -15.13 1.83
CA GLY A 89 7.70 -15.96 0.67
C GLY A 89 7.81 -15.16 -0.64
N PHE A 90 8.46 -13.99 -0.59
CA PHE A 90 8.70 -13.18 -1.77
C PHE A 90 10.11 -12.58 -1.78
N ARG A 91 10.54 -12.18 -2.97
CA ARG A 91 11.75 -11.37 -3.17
C ARG A 91 11.51 -10.29 -4.21
N PHE A 92 12.37 -9.28 -4.21
CA PHE A 92 12.42 -8.26 -5.26
C PHE A 92 13.81 -7.64 -5.34
N GLN A 93 14.10 -7.00 -6.46
CA GLN A 93 15.31 -6.20 -6.66
C GLN A 93 15.04 -4.71 -6.41
N TYR A 94 16.06 -3.99 -5.97
CA TYR A 94 16.02 -2.54 -5.80
C TYR A 94 17.26 -1.89 -6.44
N PRO A 95 17.20 -0.62 -6.87
CA PRO A 95 18.34 0.04 -7.49
C PRO A 95 19.50 0.26 -6.51
N GLU A 96 20.69 0.55 -7.04
CA GLU A 96 21.78 1.10 -6.23
C GLU A 96 21.40 2.48 -5.67
N GLY A 97 21.91 2.81 -4.48
CA GLY A 97 21.53 4.03 -3.76
C GLY A 97 20.28 3.89 -2.90
N PHE A 98 19.60 2.74 -2.91
CA PHE A 98 18.42 2.49 -2.06
C PHE A 98 18.70 1.43 -0.99
N THR A 99 18.05 1.58 0.17
CA THR A 99 18.19 0.66 1.30
C THR A 99 16.81 0.14 1.75
N PRO A 100 16.58 -1.19 1.79
CA PRO A 100 15.38 -1.76 2.38
C PRO A 100 15.44 -1.72 3.93
N ASP A 101 14.36 -1.25 4.55
CA ASP A 101 14.12 -1.26 6.00
C ASP A 101 13.03 -2.26 6.39
N ASN A 102 13.44 -3.40 6.93
CA ASN A 102 12.55 -4.48 7.37
C ASN A 102 12.28 -4.49 8.89
N ARG A 103 12.63 -3.42 9.62
CA ARG A 103 12.42 -3.36 11.09
C ARG A 103 10.94 -3.49 11.50
N SER A 104 10.03 -3.17 10.59
CA SER A 104 8.58 -3.26 10.78
C SER A 104 7.96 -4.51 10.15
N GLU A 105 8.77 -5.38 9.56
CA GLU A 105 8.25 -6.59 8.89
C GLU A 105 7.56 -7.49 9.92
N ASN A 106 8.13 -7.62 11.12
CA ASN A 106 7.65 -8.47 12.21
C ASN A 106 6.81 -7.75 13.27
N LYS A 107 6.41 -6.50 13.02
CA LYS A 107 5.64 -5.69 13.96
C LYS A 107 4.23 -5.49 13.41
N PRO A 108 3.27 -6.37 13.72
CA PRO A 108 1.88 -6.07 13.41
C PRO A 108 1.47 -4.78 14.14
N PRO A 109 0.71 -3.86 13.51
CA PRO A 109 0.16 -2.71 14.21
C PRO A 109 -0.72 -3.17 15.37
N GLU A 110 -0.86 -2.32 16.39
CA GLU A 110 -1.63 -2.68 17.59
C GLU A 110 -3.09 -3.07 17.25
N ALA A 111 -3.42 -4.32 17.56
CA ALA A 111 -4.72 -4.95 17.85
C ALA A 111 -5.94 -4.75 16.91
N LYS A 112 -5.90 -3.95 15.84
CA LYS A 112 -7.10 -3.66 15.02
C LYS A 112 -6.92 -3.68 13.51
N GLU A 113 -5.70 -3.85 13.00
CA GLU A 113 -5.45 -3.79 11.56
C GLU A 113 -5.17 -5.17 10.96
N ALA A 114 -5.65 -5.40 9.74
CA ALA A 114 -5.32 -6.59 8.95
C ALA A 114 -3.85 -6.62 8.50
N LEU A 115 -3.05 -5.59 8.81
CA LEU A 115 -1.66 -5.48 8.42
C LEU A 115 -0.78 -6.46 9.21
N LEU A 116 -0.13 -7.37 8.51
CA LEU A 116 0.74 -8.41 9.07
C LEU A 116 2.21 -7.97 9.17
N GLY A 117 2.62 -7.06 8.30
CA GLY A 117 3.98 -6.56 8.24
C GLY A 117 4.14 -5.45 7.21
N ARG A 118 5.15 -4.61 7.42
CA ARG A 118 5.52 -3.52 6.52
C ARG A 118 7.03 -3.54 6.28
N LEU A 119 7.40 -3.31 5.04
CA LEU A 119 8.76 -3.08 4.57
C LEU A 119 8.79 -1.75 3.84
N GLU A 120 9.87 -1.01 3.98
CA GLU A 120 10.06 0.25 3.27
C GLU A 120 11.38 0.21 2.51
N VAL A 121 11.45 0.87 1.36
CA VAL A 121 12.68 1.09 0.59
C VAL A 121 12.88 2.59 0.51
N TRP A 122 14.01 3.02 1.03
CA TRP A 122 14.38 4.43 1.19
C TRP A 122 15.58 4.76 0.30
N ASP A 123 15.73 6.04 -0.05
CA ASP A 123 17.06 6.54 -0.44
C ASP A 123 18.05 6.25 0.71
N SER A 124 19.27 5.85 0.37
CA SER A 124 20.24 5.41 1.38
C SER A 124 20.70 6.55 2.27
N GLU A 125 20.82 7.78 1.77
CA GLU A 125 21.20 8.93 2.60
C GLU A 125 20.08 9.24 3.61
N ASP A 126 18.84 9.25 3.14
CA ASP A 126 17.65 9.43 3.98
C ASP A 126 17.52 8.32 5.03
N TYR A 127 17.71 7.06 4.63
CA TYR A 127 17.69 5.94 5.55
C TYR A 127 18.74 6.10 6.66
N GLN A 128 19.98 6.48 6.33
CA GLN A 128 21.03 6.69 7.33
C GLN A 128 20.69 7.84 8.28
N ALA A 129 20.12 8.95 7.77
CA ALA A 129 19.68 10.06 8.59
C ALA A 129 18.57 9.66 9.58
N ILE A 130 17.59 8.88 9.11
CA ILE A 130 16.47 8.36 9.93
C ILE A 130 16.99 7.35 10.95
N ALA A 131 17.80 6.37 10.52
CA ALA A 131 18.30 5.30 11.36
C ALA A 131 19.24 5.81 12.47
N SER A 132 20.02 6.85 12.18
CA SER A 132 20.91 7.50 13.18
C SER A 132 20.18 8.50 14.09
N GLY A 133 18.90 8.80 13.83
CA GLY A 133 18.15 9.82 14.55
C GLY A 133 18.63 11.26 14.28
N THR A 134 19.45 11.47 13.24
CA THR A 134 19.92 12.80 12.84
C THR A 134 18.91 13.54 11.96
N TRP A 135 17.89 12.84 11.46
CA TRP A 135 16.73 13.44 10.81
C TRP A 135 16.06 14.44 11.75
N LYS A 136 16.02 15.72 11.36
CA LYS A 136 15.66 16.84 12.24
C LYS A 136 14.14 17.02 12.47
N GLY A 137 13.38 15.94 12.35
CA GLY A 137 11.92 15.94 12.46
C GLY A 137 11.24 16.55 11.22
N GLY A 138 9.90 16.44 11.19
CA GLY A 138 9.08 16.82 10.04
C GLY A 138 8.52 15.60 9.32
N GLU A 139 8.04 15.82 8.11
CA GLU A 139 7.59 14.76 7.21
C GLU A 139 8.77 13.88 6.80
N TYR A 140 8.58 12.57 6.72
CA TYR A 140 9.59 11.66 6.16
C TYR A 140 9.66 11.82 4.64
N PRO A 141 10.83 11.58 4.01
CA PRO A 141 10.95 11.66 2.56
C PRO A 141 10.04 10.63 1.87
N ALA A 142 9.85 10.80 0.56
CA ALA A 142 9.13 9.82 -0.23
C ALA A 142 9.83 8.45 -0.15
N SER A 143 9.05 7.36 -0.18
CA SER A 143 9.58 6.00 -0.10
C SER A 143 8.71 4.99 -0.86
N VAL A 144 9.26 3.79 -1.08
CA VAL A 144 8.46 2.64 -1.51
C VAL A 144 8.07 1.81 -0.30
N THR A 145 6.78 1.74 -0.01
CA THR A 145 6.24 0.90 1.07
C THR A 145 5.64 -0.37 0.49
N ILE A 146 5.98 -1.52 1.08
CA ILE A 146 5.37 -2.81 0.81
C ILE A 146 4.64 -3.25 2.08
N SER A 147 3.31 -3.25 2.01
CA SER A 147 2.43 -3.66 3.10
C SER A 147 1.80 -5.01 2.78
N VAL A 148 1.85 -5.93 3.75
CA VAL A 148 1.26 -7.26 3.62
C VAL A 148 0.06 -7.37 4.55
N PHE A 149 -1.12 -7.54 4.00
CA PHE A 149 -2.36 -7.65 4.74
C PHE A 149 -2.89 -9.09 4.75
N ASP A 150 -3.51 -9.48 5.86
CA ASP A 150 -4.29 -10.70 5.95
C ASP A 150 -5.54 -10.61 5.08
N ASN A 151 -5.80 -11.70 4.36
CA ASN A 151 -6.99 -11.91 3.54
C ASN A 151 -7.57 -13.30 3.85
N ALA A 152 -7.81 -13.56 5.14
CA ALA A 152 -8.37 -14.83 5.62
C ALA A 152 -9.65 -15.27 4.89
N GLN A 153 -10.49 -14.33 4.43
CA GLN A 153 -11.71 -14.63 3.67
C GLN A 153 -11.50 -14.72 2.15
N LYS A 154 -10.26 -14.58 1.66
CA LYS A 154 -9.89 -14.63 0.23
C LYS A 154 -10.77 -13.73 -0.63
N ARG A 155 -11.03 -12.50 -0.15
CA ARG A 155 -11.88 -11.54 -0.86
C ARG A 155 -11.26 -11.20 -2.22
N PRO A 156 -12.07 -11.00 -3.27
CA PRO A 156 -11.59 -10.47 -4.54
C PRO A 156 -10.87 -9.13 -4.34
N LEU A 157 -9.78 -8.87 -5.08
CA LEU A 157 -8.92 -7.71 -4.88
C LEU A 157 -9.67 -6.37 -4.91
N ALA A 158 -10.60 -6.19 -5.86
CA ALA A 158 -11.39 -4.96 -5.96
C ALA A 158 -12.27 -4.73 -4.72
N ALA A 159 -12.91 -5.79 -4.21
CA ALA A 159 -13.73 -5.73 -3.00
C ALA A 159 -12.88 -5.52 -1.74
N TRP A 160 -11.68 -6.11 -1.69
CA TRP A 160 -10.73 -5.87 -0.62
C TRP A 160 -10.26 -4.42 -0.62
N LYS A 161 -9.88 -3.87 -1.78
CA LYS A 161 -9.45 -2.47 -1.95
C LYS A 161 -10.53 -1.49 -1.49
N GLU A 162 -11.77 -1.65 -1.97
CA GLU A 162 -12.89 -0.75 -1.61
C GLU A 162 -13.16 -0.70 -0.10
N ALA A 163 -12.87 -1.79 0.62
CA ALA A 163 -13.07 -1.85 2.06
C ALA A 163 -11.91 -1.28 2.89
N ASN A 164 -10.69 -1.15 2.32
CA ASN A 164 -9.47 -0.89 3.10
C ASN A 164 -8.67 0.33 2.63
N LEU A 165 -8.77 0.74 1.37
CA LEU A 165 -7.94 1.80 0.79
C LEU A 165 -8.77 2.90 0.13
N SER A 166 -8.10 4.02 -0.18
CA SER A 166 -8.69 5.13 -0.90
C SER A 166 -9.09 4.77 -2.34
N ARG A 167 -10.07 5.50 -2.86
CA ARG A 167 -10.59 5.29 -4.22
C ARG A 167 -9.65 5.92 -5.25
N GLY A 168 -9.34 5.15 -6.29
CA GLY A 168 -8.60 5.55 -7.47
C GLY A 168 -9.11 4.74 -8.66
N LYS A 169 -8.92 5.24 -9.88
CA LYS A 169 -9.35 4.51 -11.10
C LYS A 169 -8.41 3.33 -11.32
N ASP A 170 -8.96 2.13 -11.18
CA ASP A 170 -8.19 0.90 -11.31
C ASP A 170 -7.84 0.58 -12.78
N LYS A 171 -6.64 0.05 -12.95
CA LYS A 171 -6.16 -0.59 -14.18
C LYS A 171 -5.70 -2.01 -13.83
N ASN A 172 -6.23 -2.99 -14.55
CA ASN A 172 -5.78 -4.37 -14.41
C ASN A 172 -4.39 -4.52 -15.05
N ILE A 173 -3.44 -5.10 -14.31
CA ILE A 173 -2.09 -5.45 -14.78
C ILE A 173 -1.70 -6.84 -14.24
N THR A 174 -0.50 -7.30 -14.55
CA THR A 174 0.06 -8.54 -14.00
C THR A 174 1.36 -8.23 -13.25
N VAL A 175 1.50 -8.76 -12.03
CA VAL A 175 2.73 -8.68 -11.23
C VAL A 175 3.04 -10.06 -10.67
N ALA A 176 4.30 -10.51 -10.77
CA ALA A 176 4.72 -11.84 -10.31
C ALA A 176 3.83 -13.00 -10.84
N GLY A 177 3.31 -12.87 -12.07
CA GLY A 177 2.39 -13.84 -12.68
C GLY A 177 0.97 -13.84 -12.08
N ARG A 178 0.59 -12.81 -11.33
CA ARG A 178 -0.73 -12.66 -10.69
C ARG A 178 -1.48 -11.47 -11.26
N ASP A 179 -2.80 -11.62 -11.37
CA ASP A 179 -3.69 -10.49 -11.64
C ASP A 179 -3.57 -9.46 -10.51
N ALA A 180 -3.44 -8.20 -10.92
CA ALA A 180 -3.16 -7.08 -10.02
C ALA A 180 -4.00 -5.86 -10.40
N LEU A 181 -4.23 -4.98 -9.42
CA LEU A 181 -4.87 -3.69 -9.61
C LEU A 181 -3.83 -2.59 -9.42
N ALA A 182 -3.61 -1.78 -10.45
CA ALA A 182 -2.79 -0.59 -10.38
C ALA A 182 -3.65 0.68 -10.39
N TYR A 183 -3.26 1.69 -9.62
CA TYR A 183 -3.89 3.00 -9.63
C TYR A 183 -2.92 4.08 -9.13
N ALA A 184 -3.18 5.33 -9.50
CA ALA A 184 -2.49 6.48 -8.97
C ALA A 184 -3.31 7.13 -7.85
N SER A 185 -2.63 7.75 -6.90
CA SER A 185 -3.23 8.57 -5.85
C SER A 185 -2.39 9.82 -5.59
N THR A 186 -3.03 10.87 -5.10
CA THR A 186 -2.37 12.13 -4.71
C THR A 186 -2.63 12.40 -3.23
N GLY A 187 -1.72 13.12 -2.59
CA GLY A 187 -1.76 13.47 -1.18
C GLY A 187 -0.65 14.48 -0.87
N LEU A 188 0.15 14.21 0.15
CA LEU A 188 1.39 14.98 0.38
C LEU A 188 2.45 14.70 -0.70
N TYR A 189 2.41 13.49 -1.25
CA TYR A 189 3.17 13.04 -2.41
C TYR A 189 2.22 12.57 -3.49
N GLU A 190 2.70 12.55 -4.73
CA GLU A 190 2.10 11.70 -5.76
C GLU A 190 2.48 10.24 -5.46
N ALA A 191 1.63 9.29 -5.84
CA ALA A 191 1.91 7.89 -5.59
C ALA A 191 1.37 6.96 -6.68
N ASP A 192 2.21 5.98 -7.05
CA ASP A 192 1.81 4.82 -7.82
C ASP A 192 1.56 3.65 -6.87
N ASN A 193 0.45 2.94 -7.09
CA ASN A 193 0.03 1.82 -6.26
C ASN A 193 -0.15 0.56 -7.11
N VAL A 194 0.20 -0.59 -6.53
CA VAL A 194 -0.24 -1.89 -7.04
C VAL A 194 -0.68 -2.81 -5.90
N LEU A 195 -1.80 -3.50 -6.11
CA LEU A 195 -2.28 -4.56 -5.23
C LEU A 195 -2.35 -5.87 -5.97
N PHE A 196 -1.91 -6.94 -5.31
CA PHE A 196 -2.06 -8.30 -5.83
C PHE A 196 -2.11 -9.31 -4.68
N SER A 197 -2.68 -10.47 -4.97
CA SER A 197 -2.78 -11.56 -4.00
C SER A 197 -1.58 -12.49 -4.09
N SER A 198 -1.12 -12.94 -2.92
CA SER A 198 -0.23 -14.11 -2.79
C SER A 198 -0.76 -15.34 -3.56
N PRO A 199 0.10 -16.33 -3.92
CA PRO A 199 -0.30 -17.49 -4.71
C PRO A 199 -1.49 -18.26 -4.13
N ASP A 200 -1.51 -18.43 -2.80
CA ASP A 200 -2.57 -19.14 -2.06
C ASP A 200 -3.78 -18.25 -1.67
N GLY A 201 -3.68 -16.95 -1.96
CA GLY A 201 -4.70 -15.93 -1.69
C GLY A 201 -4.83 -15.53 -0.22
N ARG A 202 -3.94 -15.99 0.68
CA ARG A 202 -3.99 -15.66 2.11
C ARG A 202 -3.60 -14.22 2.40
N TYR A 203 -2.76 -13.64 1.56
CA TYR A 203 -2.30 -12.25 1.69
C TYR A 203 -2.70 -11.38 0.51
N VAL A 204 -3.01 -10.13 0.81
CA VAL A 204 -3.00 -9.02 -0.15
C VAL A 204 -1.71 -8.23 0.07
N ILE A 205 -0.93 -8.07 -0.99
CA ILE A 205 0.30 -7.29 -1.00
C ILE A 205 -0.02 -5.97 -1.69
N HIS A 206 0.28 -4.87 -1.00
CA HIS A 206 0.15 -3.51 -1.51
C HIS A 206 1.54 -2.87 -1.58
N ILE A 207 1.97 -2.54 -2.80
CA ILE A 207 3.19 -1.76 -3.02
C ILE A 207 2.75 -0.34 -3.36
N HIS A 208 3.23 0.61 -2.56
CA HIS A 208 2.94 2.05 -2.65
C HIS A 208 4.26 2.79 -2.85
N GLY A 209 4.46 3.40 -4.01
CA GLY A 209 5.64 4.23 -4.29
C GLY A 209 5.27 5.71 -4.26
N ALA A 210 5.65 6.41 -3.21
CA ALA A 210 5.51 7.87 -3.13
C ALA A 210 6.63 8.56 -3.92
N TYR A 211 6.32 9.70 -4.53
CA TYR A 211 7.29 10.52 -5.26
C TYR A 211 6.87 11.99 -5.37
N ILE A 212 7.82 12.89 -5.62
CA ILE A 212 7.57 14.33 -5.75
C ILE A 212 7.11 14.70 -7.16
N ASN A 213 7.72 14.11 -8.18
CA ASN A 213 7.40 14.34 -9.60
C ASN A 213 7.67 13.07 -10.44
N PRO A 214 7.17 13.00 -11.69
CA PRO A 214 7.31 11.81 -12.52
C PRO A 214 8.75 11.32 -12.77
N GLU A 215 9.74 12.22 -12.69
CA GLU A 215 11.17 11.95 -12.93
C GLU A 215 11.93 11.56 -11.65
N ASP A 216 11.28 11.61 -10.49
CA ASP A 216 11.85 11.32 -9.18
C ASP A 216 12.48 9.90 -9.14
N PRO A 217 13.74 9.75 -8.69
CA PRO A 217 14.39 8.46 -8.53
C PRO A 217 13.59 7.45 -7.70
N MET A 218 12.80 7.90 -6.73
CA MET A 218 11.94 7.02 -5.93
C MET A 218 10.87 6.31 -6.76
N ARG A 219 10.35 6.98 -7.81
CA ARG A 219 9.42 6.35 -8.74
C ARG A 219 10.09 5.25 -9.56
N GLN A 220 11.36 5.43 -9.92
CA GLN A 220 12.15 4.40 -10.61
C GLN A 220 12.44 3.21 -9.69
N ALA A 221 12.73 3.47 -8.41
CA ALA A 221 12.87 2.42 -7.40
C ALA A 221 11.56 1.62 -7.25
N TYR A 222 10.41 2.28 -7.17
CA TYR A 222 9.11 1.62 -7.18
C TYR A 222 8.93 0.71 -8.41
N GLN A 223 9.20 1.22 -9.61
CA GLN A 223 9.08 0.42 -10.84
C GLN A 223 10.01 -0.79 -10.83
N LYS A 224 11.24 -0.65 -10.31
CA LYS A 224 12.19 -1.76 -10.18
C LYS A 224 11.68 -2.81 -9.21
N VAL A 225 11.18 -2.40 -8.04
CA VAL A 225 10.56 -3.29 -7.05
C VAL A 225 9.39 -4.07 -7.66
N VAL A 226 8.45 -3.39 -8.33
CA VAL A 226 7.27 -4.03 -8.92
C VAL A 226 7.64 -5.00 -10.05
N SER A 227 8.53 -4.58 -10.95
CA SER A 227 8.90 -5.38 -12.14
C SER A 227 9.76 -6.61 -11.82
N SER A 228 10.44 -6.62 -10.68
CA SER A 228 11.28 -7.73 -10.22
C SER A 228 10.67 -8.54 -9.08
N PHE A 229 9.43 -8.25 -8.71
CA PHE A 229 8.75 -8.95 -7.63
C PHE A 229 8.45 -10.39 -8.03
N GLU A 230 8.83 -11.34 -7.17
CA GLU A 230 8.64 -12.77 -7.38
C GLU A 230 8.23 -13.47 -6.07
N PHE A 231 7.36 -14.47 -6.18
CA PHE A 231 7.08 -15.40 -5.09
C PHE A 231 8.09 -16.55 -5.09
N GLN A 232 8.39 -17.08 -3.91
CA GLN A 232 9.28 -18.24 -3.71
C GLN A 232 8.51 -19.52 -3.44
#